data_AF-A0A7C2WIT6-F1
#
_entry.id   AF-A0A7C2WIT6-F1
#
_cell.length_a   1.000
_cell.length_b   1.000
_cell.length_c   1.000
_cell.angle_alpha   90.00
_cell.angle_beta   90.00
_cell.angle_gamma   90.00
#
_symmetry.space_group_name_H-M   'P 1'
#
loop_
_entity.id
_entity.type
_entity.pdbx_description
1 polymer ?
#
loop_
_entity_poly.entity_id
_entity_poly.type
_entity_poly.pdbx_seq_one_letter_code
_entity_poly.pdbx_strand_id
1 'polypeptide(L)'
;MALDLSPNGWPGAVVLALCYAVSLPVVAYAVRTTRPVDQRAPQARAVTGLVLALGLALALAALTRPQTALVPAILYRLFCVALAEEVFFRGYVQSRLNESLGRPYRLLGVPSGWGLAIAALLFGLAHVLSPAGSFQWGCGLWTAALGVTFGYLREKSGSVLAPTVVHGILIAVAVIAGAG
;
A
#
# COMPACT_ATOMS: atom_id res chain seq x y z
N MET A 1 25.03 -21.01 -13.05
CA MET A 1 23.81 -20.27 -13.42
C MET A 1 23.53 -19.30 -12.29
N ALA A 2 23.44 -17.99 -12.57
CA ALA A 2 23.07 -17.01 -11.55
C ALA A 2 21.56 -17.11 -11.24
N LEU A 3 21.16 -16.88 -10.00
CA LEU A 3 19.75 -16.75 -9.64
C LEU A 3 19.21 -15.43 -10.18
N ASP A 4 18.05 -15.47 -10.85
CA ASP A 4 17.31 -14.26 -11.21
C ASP A 4 16.66 -13.67 -9.94
N LEU A 5 17.27 -12.61 -9.42
CA LEU A 5 16.78 -11.86 -8.26
C LEU A 5 15.89 -10.68 -8.66
N SER A 6 15.42 -10.61 -9.91
CA SER A 6 14.47 -9.57 -10.31
C SER A 6 13.16 -9.66 -9.51
N PRO A 7 12.47 -8.53 -9.23
CA PRO A 7 11.19 -8.54 -8.50
C PRO A 7 10.05 -9.30 -9.20
N ASN A 8 10.23 -9.60 -10.48
CA ASN A 8 9.23 -10.25 -11.34
C ASN A 8 9.54 -11.74 -11.53
N GLY A 9 10.83 -12.12 -11.47
CA GLY A 9 11.29 -13.51 -11.45
C GLY A 9 10.97 -14.21 -10.14
N TRP A 10 10.70 -15.52 -10.21
CA TRP A 10 10.29 -16.31 -9.04
C TRP A 10 11.27 -16.27 -7.85
N PRO A 11 12.61 -16.36 -8.01
CA PRO A 11 13.51 -16.33 -6.86
C PRO A 11 13.49 -14.97 -6.15
N GLY A 12 13.60 -13.87 -6.88
CA GLY A 12 13.50 -12.52 -6.32
C GLY A 12 12.14 -12.24 -5.67
N ALA A 13 11.05 -12.65 -6.32
CA ALA A 13 9.69 -12.56 -5.78
C ALA A 13 9.51 -13.32 -4.45
N VAL A 14 10.02 -14.55 -4.34
CA VAL A 14 9.97 -15.32 -3.09
C VAL A 14 10.78 -14.64 -1.99
N VAL A 15 11.98 -14.13 -2.29
CA VAL A 15 12.80 -13.38 -1.34
C VAL A 15 12.07 -12.13 -0.85
N LEU A 16 11.48 -11.33 -1.74
CA LEU A 16 10.70 -10.14 -1.38
C LEU A 16 9.47 -10.50 -0.54
N ALA A 17 8.71 -11.54 -0.91
CA ALA A 17 7.54 -11.99 -0.16
C ALA A 17 7.90 -12.43 1.26
N LEU A 18 9.00 -13.17 1.43
CA LEU A 18 9.53 -13.54 2.75
C LEU A 18 9.99 -12.32 3.55
N CYS A 19 10.71 -11.38 2.95
CA CYS A 19 11.11 -10.12 3.60
C CYS A 19 9.90 -9.30 4.08
N TYR A 20 8.83 -9.20 3.28
CA TYR A 20 7.61 -8.49 3.68
C TYR A 20 6.79 -9.25 4.74
N ALA A 21 6.76 -10.59 4.69
CA ALA A 21 6.13 -11.39 5.74
C ALA A 21 6.88 -11.29 7.09
N VAL A 22 8.22 -11.27 7.07
CA VAL A 22 9.08 -11.14 8.25
C VAL A 22 9.09 -9.70 8.79
N SER A 23 8.87 -8.68 7.95
CA SER A 23 8.78 -7.29 8.42
C SER A 23 7.46 -6.99 9.15
N LEU A 24 6.38 -7.75 8.93
CA LEU A 24 5.09 -7.55 9.58
C LEU A 24 5.18 -7.54 11.13
N PRO A 25 5.82 -8.50 11.82
CA PRO A 25 6.11 -8.41 13.25
C PRO A 25 6.87 -7.14 13.68
N VAL A 26 7.84 -6.69 12.88
CA VAL A 26 8.64 -5.48 13.17
C VAL A 26 7.78 -4.22 13.04
N VAL A 27 6.97 -4.13 11.98
CA VAL A 27 5.98 -3.06 11.79
C VAL A 27 4.98 -3.07 12.94
N ALA A 28 4.43 -4.22 13.31
CA ALA A 28 3.49 -4.37 14.41
C ALA A 28 4.07 -3.93 15.76
N TYR A 29 5.35 -4.24 16.02
CA TYR A 29 6.08 -3.75 17.19
C TYR A 29 6.27 -2.22 17.14
N ALA A 30 6.69 -1.67 16.00
CA ALA A 30 6.90 -0.22 15.83
C ALA A 30 5.61 0.59 16.03
N VAL A 31 4.47 0.11 15.52
CA VAL A 31 3.17 0.78 15.68
C VAL A 31 2.38 0.33 16.91
N ARG A 32 2.96 -0.45 17.84
CA ARG A 32 2.21 -1.02 18.98
C ARG A 32 1.56 0.04 19.86
N THR A 33 2.22 1.18 20.05
CA THR A 33 1.75 2.34 20.82
C THR A 33 0.81 3.26 20.05
N THR A 34 0.71 3.11 18.73
CA THR A 34 -0.21 3.90 17.90
C THR A 34 -1.66 3.57 18.27
N ARG A 35 -2.44 4.63 18.53
CA ARG A 35 -3.87 4.55 18.77
C ARG A 35 -4.63 4.62 17.44
N PRO A 36 -5.82 4.01 17.34
CA PRO A 36 -6.71 4.25 16.19
C PRO A 36 -7.02 5.74 16.04
N VAL A 37 -7.17 6.18 14.80
CA VAL A 37 -7.64 7.53 14.47
C VAL A 37 -9.13 7.60 14.77
N ASP A 38 -9.54 8.57 15.58
CA ASP A 38 -10.93 8.91 15.86
C ASP A 38 -11.71 9.07 14.54
N GLN A 39 -12.76 8.26 14.32
CA GLN A 39 -13.62 8.30 13.13
C GLN A 39 -14.61 9.48 13.13
N ARG A 40 -14.18 10.65 13.63
CA ARG A 40 -14.97 11.88 13.55
C ARG A 40 -15.13 12.27 12.08
N ALA A 41 -16.30 12.80 11.73
CA ALA A 41 -16.54 13.36 10.41
C ALA A 41 -15.43 14.38 10.08
N PRO A 42 -14.71 14.24 8.95
CA PRO A 42 -13.64 15.15 8.61
C PRO A 42 -14.22 16.55 8.45
N GLN A 43 -13.67 17.53 9.17
CA GLN A 43 -14.08 18.92 9.02
C GLN A 43 -13.89 19.33 7.55
N ALA A 44 -14.82 20.12 7.00
CA ALA A 44 -14.78 20.53 5.59
C ALA A 44 -13.40 21.08 5.17
N ARG A 45 -12.74 21.84 6.06
CA ARG A 45 -11.36 22.36 5.88
C ARG A 45 -10.31 21.28 5.62
N ALA A 46 -10.41 20.11 6.26
CA ALA A 46 -9.49 18.99 6.05
C ALA A 46 -9.72 18.33 4.68
N VAL A 47 -10.98 18.20 4.26
CA VAL A 47 -11.34 17.69 2.92
C VAL A 47 -10.85 18.65 1.83
N THR A 48 -11.13 19.95 1.98
CA THR A 48 -10.65 21.00 1.07
C THR A 48 -9.12 21.02 1.02
N GLY A 49 -8.43 20.94 2.17
CA GLY A 49 -6.97 20.89 2.23
C GLY A 49 -6.37 19.69 1.49
N LEU A 50 -6.97 18.50 1.63
CA LEU A 50 -6.55 17.31 0.88
C LEU A 50 -6.77 17.47 -0.63
N VAL A 51 -7.93 17.98 -1.05
CA VAL A 51 -8.23 18.21 -2.48
C VAL A 51 -7.26 19.23 -3.09
N LEU A 52 -6.93 20.32 -2.38
CA LEU A 52 -5.95 21.30 -2.82
C LEU A 52 -4.53 20.71 -2.88
N ALA A 53 -4.13 19.89 -1.91
CA ALA A 53 -2.83 19.23 -1.93
C ALA A 53 -2.69 18.24 -3.11
N LEU A 54 -3.74 17.45 -3.37
CA LEU A 54 -3.80 16.53 -4.52
C LEU A 54 -3.77 17.30 -5.86
N GLY A 55 -4.57 18.37 -5.98
CA GLY A 55 -4.60 19.22 -7.16
C GLY A 55 -3.25 19.90 -7.43
N LEU A 56 -2.58 20.39 -6.38
CA LEU A 56 -1.24 20.97 -6.49
C LEU A 56 -0.19 19.92 -6.87
N ALA A 57 -0.21 18.73 -6.27
CA ALA A 57 0.71 17.65 -6.62
C ALA A 57 0.55 17.22 -8.10
N LEU A 58 -0.69 17.12 -8.58
CA LEU A 58 -1.02 16.86 -9.98
C LEU A 58 -0.56 17.99 -10.92
N ALA A 59 -0.81 19.25 -10.56
CA ALA A 59 -0.40 20.40 -11.37
C ALA A 59 1.13 20.50 -11.47
N LEU A 60 1.84 20.34 -10.35
CA LEU A 60 3.31 20.31 -10.33
C LEU A 60 3.85 19.15 -11.18
N ALA A 61 3.28 17.94 -11.06
CA ALA A 61 3.70 16.80 -11.87
C ALA A 61 3.42 16.96 -13.37
N ALA A 62 2.35 17.67 -13.74
CA ALA A 62 2.02 17.98 -15.14
C ALA A 62 2.96 19.04 -15.74
N LEU A 63 3.34 20.05 -14.96
CA LEU A 63 4.20 21.16 -15.38
C LEU A 63 5.69 20.81 -15.49
N THR A 64 6.14 19.65 -14.98
CA THR A 64 7.58 19.31 -14.87
C THR A 64 8.04 18.14 -15.75
N ARG A 65 7.37 17.83 -16.87
CA ARG A 65 7.82 16.79 -17.81
C ARG A 65 8.61 17.38 -18.98
N PRO A 66 9.75 16.79 -19.43
CA PRO A 66 10.63 15.80 -18.77
C PRO A 66 12.06 16.40 -18.53
N GLN A 67 13.04 15.76 -17.89
CA GLN A 67 13.17 14.43 -17.27
C GLN A 67 13.58 14.58 -15.76
N THR A 68 13.95 13.47 -15.11
CA THR A 68 14.70 13.35 -13.82
C THR A 68 14.34 14.25 -12.62
N ALA A 69 13.16 14.89 -12.62
CA ALA A 69 12.63 15.54 -11.42
C ALA A 69 12.09 14.48 -10.44
N LEU A 70 12.99 13.94 -9.61
CA LEU A 70 12.72 12.90 -8.59
C LEU A 70 11.52 13.24 -7.70
N VAL A 71 11.43 14.48 -7.24
CA VAL A 71 10.40 14.93 -6.28
C VAL A 71 8.99 14.89 -6.89
N PRO A 72 8.69 15.52 -8.05
CA PRO A 72 7.41 15.32 -8.74
C PRO A 72 7.03 13.86 -9.00
N ALA A 73 7.99 12.99 -9.36
CA ALA A 73 7.73 11.57 -9.57
C ALA A 73 7.30 10.84 -8.28
N ILE A 74 7.98 11.13 -7.16
CA ILE A 74 7.61 10.60 -5.83
C ILE A 74 6.24 11.11 -5.40
N LEU A 75 5.98 12.42 -5.53
CA LEU A 75 4.69 13.03 -5.15
C LEU A 75 3.53 12.44 -5.97
N TYR A 76 3.69 12.32 -7.29
CA TYR A 76 2.69 11.69 -8.15
C TYR A 76 2.39 10.25 -7.71
N ARG A 77 3.42 9.43 -7.47
CA ARG A 77 3.22 8.03 -7.06
C ARG A 77 2.63 7.90 -5.65
N LEU A 78 3.03 8.76 -4.70
CA LEU A 78 2.43 8.82 -3.36
C LEU A 78 0.93 9.15 -3.41
N PHE A 79 0.55 10.19 -4.15
CA PHE A 79 -0.80 10.74 -4.12
C PHE A 79 -1.78 10.14 -5.14
N CYS A 80 -1.29 9.71 -6.30
CA CYS A 80 -2.12 9.19 -7.38
C CYS A 80 -2.09 7.66 -7.50
N VAL A 81 -1.08 6.99 -6.94
CA VAL A 81 -0.98 5.52 -6.91
C VAL A 81 -1.23 5.01 -5.49
N ALA A 82 -0.30 5.20 -4.55
CA ALA A 82 -0.39 4.62 -3.20
C ALA A 82 -1.68 5.02 -2.46
N LEU A 83 -2.04 6.31 -2.43
CA LEU A 83 -3.29 6.75 -1.82
C LEU A 83 -4.53 6.16 -2.52
N ALA A 84 -4.55 6.12 -3.85
CA ALA A 84 -5.70 5.62 -4.61
C ALA A 84 -5.92 4.12 -4.37
N GLU A 85 -4.84 3.33 -4.41
CA GLU A 85 -4.88 1.90 -4.14
C GLU A 85 -5.27 1.61 -2.69
N GLU A 86 -4.70 2.30 -1.71
CA GLU A 86 -5.07 2.08 -0.30
C GLU A 86 -6.50 2.56 0.01
N VAL A 87 -6.99 3.62 -0.64
CA VAL A 87 -8.42 4.00 -0.59
C VAL A 87 -9.32 2.90 -1.15
N PHE A 88 -8.96 2.30 -2.29
CA PHE A 88 -9.75 1.22 -2.88
C PHE A 88 -9.68 -0.07 -2.07
N PHE A 89 -8.48 -0.63 -1.86
CA PHE A 89 -8.33 -1.95 -1.23
C PHE A 89 -8.58 -1.94 0.28
N ARG A 90 -8.15 -0.89 1.01
CA ARG A 90 -8.18 -0.84 2.49
C ARG A 90 -9.31 0.05 2.99
N GLY A 91 -9.62 1.11 2.25
CA GLY A 91 -10.80 1.94 2.48
C GLY A 91 -12.10 1.22 2.13
N TYR A 92 -12.24 0.74 0.89
CA TYR A 92 -13.46 0.08 0.41
C TYR A 92 -13.45 -1.45 0.60
N VAL A 93 -12.64 -2.20 -0.17
CA VAL A 93 -12.75 -3.68 -0.26
C VAL A 93 -12.62 -4.37 1.10
N GLN A 94 -11.56 -4.10 1.85
CA GLN A 94 -11.33 -4.68 3.18
C GLN A 94 -12.44 -4.30 4.17
N SER A 95 -12.90 -3.04 4.17
CA SER A 95 -13.98 -2.60 5.08
C SER A 95 -15.28 -3.31 4.78
N ARG A 96 -15.71 -3.37 3.51
CA ARG A 96 -16.96 -4.03 3.10
C ARG A 96 -16.96 -5.53 3.38
N LEU A 97 -15.82 -6.19 3.22
CA LEU A 97 -15.66 -7.61 3.58
C LEU A 97 -15.62 -7.84 5.10
N ASN A 98 -15.07 -6.91 5.88
CA ASN A 98 -15.15 -6.97 7.34
C ASN A 98 -16.54 -6.63 7.89
N GLU A 99 -17.33 -5.83 7.18
CA GLU A 99 -18.74 -5.57 7.50
C GLU A 99 -19.61 -6.81 7.28
N SER A 100 -19.36 -7.59 6.22
CA SER A 100 -20.14 -8.80 5.90
C SER A 100 -19.64 -10.08 6.57
N LEU A 101 -18.33 -10.26 6.73
CA LEU A 101 -17.71 -11.47 7.29
C LEU A 101 -17.23 -11.28 8.75
N GLY A 102 -17.38 -10.08 9.30
CA GLY A 102 -16.90 -9.73 10.64
C GLY A 102 -15.37 -9.73 10.76
N ARG A 103 -14.90 -9.75 12.01
CA ARG A 103 -13.46 -9.78 12.37
C ARG A 103 -13.17 -10.91 13.38
N PRO A 104 -13.30 -12.18 12.98
CA PRO A 104 -13.28 -13.31 13.91
C PRO A 104 -11.92 -13.64 14.52
N TYR A 105 -10.80 -13.07 14.03
CA TYR A 105 -9.46 -13.39 14.50
C TYR A 105 -8.68 -12.16 14.97
N ARG A 106 -7.50 -12.39 15.57
CA ARG A 106 -6.55 -11.32 15.93
C ARG A 106 -5.21 -11.57 15.27
N LEU A 107 -4.78 -10.66 14.40
CA LEU A 107 -3.44 -10.66 13.85
C LEU A 107 -2.55 -9.80 14.76
N LEU A 108 -1.53 -10.40 15.38
CA LEU A 108 -0.58 -9.71 16.28
C LEU A 108 -1.27 -8.81 17.35
N GLY A 109 -2.39 -9.31 17.90
CA GLY A 109 -3.21 -8.63 18.91
C GLY A 109 -4.32 -7.71 18.37
N VAL A 110 -4.24 -7.30 17.10
CA VAL A 110 -5.22 -6.42 16.44
C VAL A 110 -6.40 -7.23 15.91
N PRO A 111 -7.67 -6.85 16.19
CA PRO A 111 -8.84 -7.50 15.59
C PRO A 111 -8.80 -7.42 14.06
N SER A 112 -9.01 -8.54 13.38
CA SER A 112 -8.87 -8.67 11.93
C SER A 112 -9.88 -9.68 11.38
N GLY A 113 -10.26 -9.50 10.12
CA GLY A 113 -11.24 -10.35 9.44
C GLY A 113 -10.77 -10.79 8.07
N TRP A 114 -11.50 -11.72 7.46
CA TRP A 114 -11.19 -12.26 6.14
C TRP A 114 -11.07 -11.16 5.06
N GLY A 115 -11.68 -9.99 5.27
CA GLY A 115 -11.47 -8.82 4.42
C GLY A 115 -10.01 -8.38 4.28
N LEU A 116 -9.18 -8.56 5.31
CA LEU A 116 -7.74 -8.28 5.24
C LEU A 116 -7.06 -9.24 4.27
N ALA A 117 -7.25 -10.54 4.45
CA ALA A 117 -6.62 -11.57 3.63
C ALA A 117 -7.08 -11.49 2.16
N ILE A 118 -8.39 -11.32 1.94
CA ILE A 118 -8.97 -11.21 0.59
C ILE A 118 -8.49 -9.92 -0.10
N ALA A 119 -8.48 -8.77 0.59
CA ALA A 119 -7.98 -7.52 0.01
C ALA A 119 -6.47 -7.55 -0.28
N ALA A 120 -5.68 -8.30 0.49
CA ALA A 120 -4.27 -8.54 0.20
C ALA A 120 -4.07 -9.41 -1.05
N LEU A 121 -4.83 -10.50 -1.19
CA LEU A 121 -4.82 -11.35 -2.39
C LEU A 121 -5.28 -10.62 -3.65
N LEU A 122 -6.36 -9.83 -3.56
CA LEU A 122 -6.86 -9.02 -4.67
C LEU A 122 -5.88 -7.91 -5.07
N PHE A 123 -5.16 -7.32 -4.10
CA PHE A 123 -4.10 -6.36 -4.37
C PHE A 123 -2.93 -7.00 -5.15
N GLY A 124 -2.51 -8.21 -4.77
CA GLY A 124 -1.52 -8.97 -5.54
C GLY A 124 -2.02 -9.34 -6.94
N LEU A 125 -3.27 -9.79 -7.07
CA LEU A 125 -3.88 -10.12 -8.35
C LEU A 125 -3.94 -8.90 -9.29
N ALA A 126 -4.23 -7.70 -8.77
CA ALA A 126 -4.21 -6.47 -9.57
C ALA A 126 -2.82 -6.18 -10.16
N HIS A 127 -1.75 -6.52 -9.44
CA HIS A 127 -0.37 -6.41 -9.94
C HIS A 127 -0.04 -7.46 -11.01
N VAL A 128 -0.58 -8.69 -10.91
CA VAL A 128 -0.48 -9.71 -11.98
C VAL A 128 -1.18 -9.24 -13.26
N LEU A 129 -2.29 -8.51 -13.13
CA LEU A 129 -3.10 -8.02 -14.25
C LEU A 129 -2.70 -6.62 -14.74
N SER A 130 -1.55 -6.08 -14.29
CA SER A 130 -1.11 -4.72 -14.63
C SER A 130 -0.81 -4.57 -16.13
N PRO A 131 -1.36 -3.54 -16.82
CA PRO A 131 -1.08 -3.28 -18.23
C PRO A 131 0.39 -2.99 -18.54
N ALA A 132 1.19 -2.63 -17.54
CA ALA A 132 2.64 -2.39 -17.69
C ALA A 132 3.45 -3.69 -17.88
N GLY A 133 2.84 -4.85 -17.66
CA GLY A 133 3.43 -6.16 -17.92
C GLY A 133 2.53 -7.27 -17.38
N SER A 134 1.71 -7.84 -18.26
CA SER A 134 0.68 -8.82 -17.89
C SER A 134 1.28 -10.15 -17.40
N PHE A 135 0.57 -10.79 -16.48
CA PHE A 135 0.86 -12.14 -15.94
C PHE A 135 2.18 -12.28 -15.16
N GLN A 136 2.67 -11.20 -14.55
CA GLN A 136 3.84 -11.22 -13.67
C GLN A 136 3.48 -11.79 -12.28
N TRP A 137 3.28 -13.11 -12.22
CA TRP A 137 2.89 -13.83 -10.98
C TRP A 137 3.87 -13.66 -9.82
N GLY A 138 5.18 -13.52 -10.09
CA GLY A 138 6.16 -13.17 -9.06
C GLY A 138 5.87 -11.82 -8.41
N CYS A 139 5.51 -10.81 -9.20
CA CYS A 139 5.08 -9.51 -8.69
C CYS A 139 3.84 -9.63 -7.81
N GLY A 140 2.84 -10.41 -8.25
CA GLY A 140 1.63 -10.70 -7.47
C GLY A 140 1.88 -11.35 -6.12
N LEU A 141 2.89 -12.21 -5.99
CA LEU A 141 3.23 -12.90 -4.74
C LEU A 141 3.74 -11.92 -3.67
N TRP A 142 4.75 -11.11 -3.98
CA TRP A 142 5.33 -10.20 -2.98
C TRP A 142 4.43 -9.00 -2.71
N THR A 143 3.66 -8.54 -3.69
CA THR A 143 2.67 -7.47 -3.49
C THR A 143 1.50 -7.96 -2.63
N ALA A 144 1.05 -9.21 -2.76
CA ALA A 144 0.08 -9.80 -1.84
C ALA A 144 0.62 -9.87 -0.39
N ALA A 145 1.87 -10.30 -0.20
CA ALA A 145 2.51 -10.34 1.12
C ALA A 145 2.60 -8.93 1.75
N LEU A 146 2.98 -7.93 0.96
CA LEU A 146 2.99 -6.53 1.39
C LEU A 146 1.58 -5.98 1.69
N GLY A 147 0.58 -6.42 0.93
CA GLY A 147 -0.84 -6.10 1.15
C GLY A 147 -1.37 -6.58 2.51
N VAL A 148 -0.82 -7.65 3.08
CA VAL A 148 -1.14 -8.08 4.47
C VAL A 148 -0.67 -7.03 5.47
N THR A 149 0.53 -6.46 5.28
CA THR A 149 1.08 -5.39 6.14
C THR A 149 0.27 -4.11 6.03
N PHE A 150 -0.15 -3.72 4.82
CA PHE A 150 -1.04 -2.57 4.62
C PHE A 150 -2.42 -2.80 5.26
N GLY A 151 -2.99 -3.99 5.10
CA GLY A 151 -4.24 -4.38 5.75
C GLY A 151 -4.15 -4.39 7.28
N TYR A 152 -3.03 -4.85 7.85
CA TYR A 152 -2.77 -4.78 9.30
C TYR A 152 -2.66 -3.33 9.80
N LEU A 153 -1.94 -2.46 9.08
CA LEU A 153 -1.85 -1.03 9.39
C LEU A 153 -3.22 -0.34 9.36
N ARG A 154 -4.08 -0.72 8.40
CA ARG A 154 -5.49 -0.28 8.35
C ARG A 154 -6.26 -0.71 9.60
N GLU A 155 -6.17 -1.97 10.03
CA GLU A 155 -6.88 -2.42 11.24
C GLU A 155 -6.34 -1.77 12.52
N LYS A 156 -5.02 -1.60 12.64
CA LYS A 156 -4.37 -1.02 13.81
C LYS A 156 -4.67 0.49 13.96
N SER A 157 -4.73 1.22 12.84
CA SER A 157 -4.93 2.67 12.82
C SER A 157 -6.38 3.10 12.59
N GLY A 158 -7.26 2.22 12.10
CA GLY A 158 -8.61 2.59 11.65
C GLY A 158 -8.65 3.49 10.40
N SER A 159 -7.51 3.75 9.75
CA SER A 159 -7.36 4.74 8.68
C SER A 159 -6.61 4.18 7.46
N VAL A 160 -6.85 4.74 6.27
CA VAL A 160 -6.03 4.45 5.06
C VAL A 160 -4.73 5.24 5.06
N LEU A 161 -4.58 6.28 5.89
CA LEU A 161 -3.39 7.13 5.88
C LEU A 161 -2.13 6.39 6.33
N ALA A 162 -2.24 5.52 7.35
CA ALA A 162 -1.10 4.73 7.82
C ALA A 162 -0.53 3.80 6.73
N PRO A 163 -1.33 2.94 6.05
CA PRO A 163 -0.81 2.17 4.94
C PRO A 163 -0.42 3.04 3.73
N THR A 164 -1.13 4.13 3.42
CA THR A 164 -0.76 5.07 2.33
C THR A 164 0.66 5.62 2.51
N VAL A 165 1.01 6.05 3.72
CA VAL A 165 2.34 6.61 4.00
C VAL A 165 3.41 5.53 3.87
N VAL A 166 3.20 4.33 4.41
CA VAL A 166 4.18 3.22 4.29
C VAL A 166 4.32 2.77 2.84
N HIS A 167 3.22 2.63 2.10
CA HIS A 167 3.21 2.31 0.69
C HIS A 167 3.96 3.37 -0.13
N GLY A 168 3.64 4.65 0.06
CA GLY A 168 4.32 5.74 -0.62
C GLY A 168 5.82 5.85 -0.30
N ILE A 169 6.24 5.55 0.93
CA ILE A 169 7.67 5.47 1.29
C ILE A 169 8.36 4.34 0.52
N LEU A 170 7.74 3.16 0.41
CA LEU A 170 8.31 2.04 -0.36
C LEU A 170 8.44 2.39 -1.84
N ILE A 171 7.45 3.07 -2.43
CA ILE A 171 7.57 3.56 -3.82
C ILE A 171 8.67 4.64 -3.92
N ALA A 172 8.78 5.56 -2.96
CA ALA A 172 9.82 6.58 -2.98
C ALA A 172 11.22 5.97 -2.95
N VAL A 173 11.44 4.95 -2.11
CA VAL A 173 12.70 4.18 -2.06
C VAL A 173 12.97 3.46 -3.39
N ALA A 174 11.97 2.83 -4.00
CA ALA A 174 12.11 2.17 -5.30
C ALA A 174 12.50 3.17 -6.41
N VAL A 175 11.88 4.35 -6.45
CA VAL A 175 12.21 5.44 -7.38
C VAL A 175 13.64 5.95 -7.17
N ILE A 176 14.05 6.17 -5.92
CA ILE A 176 15.42 6.62 -5.57
C ILE A 176 16.46 5.56 -5.96
N ALA A 177 16.14 4.28 -5.80
CA ALA A 177 17.00 3.16 -6.19
C ALA A 177 17.03 2.90 -7.71
N GLY A 178 16.29 3.67 -8.53
CA GLY A 178 16.20 3.45 -9.98
C GLY A 178 15.40 2.21 -10.39
N ALA A 179 14.61 1.66 -9.47
CA ALA A 179 13.84 0.42 -9.64
C ALA A 179 12.31 0.67 -9.78
N GLY A 180 11.92 1.88 -10.18
CA GLY A 180 10.52 2.34 -10.14
C GLY A 180 10.03 3.04 -11.39
#